data_AF-A0A392PN72-F1
#
_entry.id   AF-A0A392PN72-F1
#
_cell.length_a   1.000
_cell.length_b   1.000
_cell.length_c   1.000
_cell.angle_alpha   90.00
_cell.angle_beta   90.00
_cell.angle_gamma   90.00
#
_symmetry.space_group_name_H-M   'P 1'
#
loop_
_entity.id
_entity.type
_entity.pdbx_description
1 polymer ?
#
loop_
_entity_poly.entity_id
_entity_poly.type
_entity_poly.pdbx_seq_one_letter_code
_entity_poly.pdbx_strand_id
1 'polypeptide(L)' 'DEEDLVTAHRRQVEETVDIVREEMNLLFQADQPGNQLDDYISKLDTILSQKAAGIYQLQAQLAQFQRRLNEYNIFSSSGD' A
#
# COMPACT_ATOMS: atom_id res chain seq x y z
N ASP A 1 -9.78 14.68 7.50
CA ASP A 1 -10.32 13.37 7.92
C ASP A 1 -10.69 12.46 6.77
N GLU A 2 -11.78 12.69 6.03
CA GLU A 2 -12.11 11.87 4.85
C GLU A 2 -11.20 12.22 3.66
N GLU A 3 -11.00 13.52 3.42
CA GLU A 3 -10.15 14.03 2.35
C GLU A 3 -8.69 13.54 2.49
N ASP A 4 -8.18 13.45 3.71
CA ASP A 4 -6.84 12.91 4.00
C ASP A 4 -6.76 11.42 3.65
N LEU A 5 -7.78 10.64 4.00
CA LEU A 5 -7.84 9.21 3.67
C LEU A 5 -7.93 9.00 2.15
N VAL A 6 -8.75 9.78 1.45
CA VAL A 6 -8.87 9.73 -0.01
C VAL A 6 -7.55 10.12 -0.67
N THR A 7 -6.87 11.14 -0.16
CA THR A 7 -5.56 11.58 -0.64
C THR A 7 -4.50 10.50 -0.44
N ALA A 8 -4.46 9.88 0.75
CA ALA A 8 -3.55 8.79 1.04
C ALA A 8 -3.82 7.56 0.17
N HIS A 9 -5.09 7.23 -0.07
CA HIS A 9 -5.47 6.15 -1.00
C HIS A 9 -5.01 6.45 -2.43
N ARG A 10 -5.24 7.66 -2.94
CA ARG A 10 -4.78 8.06 -4.28
C ARG A 10 -3.27 7.93 -4.41
N ARG A 11 -2.53 8.46 -3.42
CA ARG A 11 -1.07 8.34 -3.37
C ARG A 11 -0.62 6.88 -3.34
N GLN A 12 -1.26 6.04 -2.52
CA GLN A 12 -0.92 4.62 -2.43
C GLN A 12 -1.14 3.89 -3.77
N VAL A 13 -2.20 4.24 -4.51
CA VAL A 13 -2.43 3.72 -5.86
C VAL A 13 -1.32 4.14 -6.82
N GLU A 14 -0.94 5.41 -6.81
CA GLU A 14 0.17 5.93 -7.66
C GLU A 14 1.49 5.21 -7.35
N GLU A 15 1.86 5.10 -6.07
CA GLU A 15 3.06 4.38 -5.63
C GLU A 15 3.00 2.89 -6.01
N THR A 16 1.82 2.27 -5.93
CA THR A 16 1.63 0.86 -6.36
C THR A 16 1.88 0.69 -7.85
N VAL A 17 1.47 1.65 -8.67
CA VAL A 17 1.72 1.61 -10.13
C VAL A 17 3.22 1.63 -10.42
N ASP A 18 4.00 2.42 -9.68
CA ASP A 18 5.45 2.44 -9.84
C ASP A 18 6.10 1.12 -9.43
N ILE A 19 5.66 0.54 -8.31
CA ILE A 19 6.14 -0.79 -7.88
C ILE A 19 5.77 -1.87 -8.90
N VAL A 20 4.57 -1.81 -9.50
CA VAL A 20 4.17 -2.77 -10.54
C VAL A 20 5.04 -2.63 -11.79
N ARG A 21 5.45 -1.42 -12.17
CA ARG A 21 6.40 -1.23 -13.29
C ARG A 21 7.76 -1.88 -12.99
N GLU A 22 8.25 -1.71 -11.77
CA GLU A 22 9.50 -2.35 -11.33
C GLU A 22 9.40 -3.87 -11.33
N GLU A 23 8.29 -4.41 -10.83
CA GLU A 23 8.00 -5.85 -10.81
C GLU A 23 7.93 -6.42 -12.24
N MET A 24 7.30 -5.73 -13.18
CA MET A 24 7.26 -6.14 -14.58
C MET A 24 8.65 -6.15 -15.22
N ASN A 25 9.50 -5.18 -14.89
CA ASN A 25 10.89 -5.16 -15.34
C ASN A 25 11.70 -6.31 -14.72
N LEU A 26 11.46 -6.65 -13.46
CA LEU A 26 12.09 -7.78 -12.81
C LEU A 26 11.70 -9.11 -13.49
N LEU A 27 10.42 -9.29 -13.81
CA LEU A 27 9.94 -10.45 -14.58
C LEU A 27 10.61 -10.52 -15.95
N PHE A 28 10.69 -9.39 -16.67
CA PHE A 28 11.38 -9.34 -17.96
C PHE A 28 12.85 -9.74 -17.86
N GLN A 29 13.57 -9.30 -16.81
CA GLN A 29 14.96 -9.70 -16.56
C GLN A 29 15.08 -11.18 -16.23
N ALA A 30 14.11 -11.74 -15.49
CA ALA A 30 14.09 -13.16 -15.13
C ALA A 30 13.99 -14.09 -16.34
N ASP A 31 13.32 -13.64 -17.41
CA ASP A 31 13.19 -14.37 -18.66
C ASP A 31 14.44 -14.30 -19.55
N GLN A 32 15.41 -13.43 -19.25
CA GLN A 32 16.64 -13.32 -20.04
C GLN A 32 17.66 -14.41 -19.69
N PRO A 33 18.34 -15.00 -20.70
CA PRO A 33 19.39 -15.96 -20.45
C PRO A 33 20.57 -15.32 -19.71
N GLY A 34 21.08 -16.00 -18.68
CA GLY A 34 22.20 -15.52 -17.86
C GLY A 34 21.79 -14.63 -16.67
N ASN A 35 20.50 -14.48 -16.40
CA ASN A 35 20.05 -13.78 -15.19
C ASN A 35 20.49 -14.50 -13.91
N GLN A 36 20.92 -13.72 -12.91
CA GLN A 36 21.35 -14.27 -11.63
C GLN A 36 20.14 -14.47 -10.71
N LEU A 37 19.96 -15.72 -10.25
CA LEU A 37 18.84 -16.08 -9.38
C LEU A 37 18.86 -15.29 -8.06
N ASP A 38 20.05 -15.04 -7.50
CA ASP A 38 20.21 -14.33 -6.23
C ASP A 38 19.76 -12.85 -6.34
N ASP A 39 20.07 -12.19 -7.46
CA ASP A 39 19.60 -10.82 -7.75
C ASP A 39 18.09 -10.78 -7.90
N TYR A 40 17.51 -11.78 -8.57
CA TYR A 40 16.06 -11.88 -8.73
C TYR A 40 15.36 -12.02 -7.38
N ILE A 41 15.83 -12.94 -6.53
CA ILE A 41 15.26 -13.19 -5.20
C ILE A 41 15.35 -11.94 -4.33
N SER A 42 16.51 -11.27 -4.31
CA SER A 42 16.72 -10.08 -3.47
C SER A 42 15.84 -8.90 -3.90
N LYS A 43 15.68 -8.68 -5.21
CA LYS A 43 14.79 -7.65 -5.75
C LYS A 43 13.32 -7.99 -5.49
N LEU A 44 12.93 -9.25 -5.66
CA LEU A 44 11.57 -9.71 -5.38
C LEU A 44 11.20 -9.47 -3.91
N ASP A 45 12.09 -9.83 -2.98
CA ASP A 45 11.88 -9.60 -1.54
C ASP A 45 11.68 -8.11 -1.21
N THR A 46 12.48 -7.25 -1.85
CA THR A 46 12.35 -5.79 -1.72
C THR A 46 10.99 -5.29 -2.20
N ILE A 47 10.57 -5.71 -3.39
CA ILE A 47 9.28 -5.35 -3.99
C ILE A 47 8.11 -5.80 -3.11
N LEU A 48 8.15 -7.05 -2.63
CA LEU A 48 7.11 -7.59 -1.75
C LEU A 48 7.03 -6.83 -0.43
N SER A 49 8.18 -6.52 0.16
CA SER A 49 8.26 -5.72 1.39
C SER A 49 7.68 -4.31 1.21
N GLN A 50 7.95 -3.66 0.08
CA GLN A 50 7.37 -2.35 -0.24
C GLN A 50 5.84 -2.42 -0.41
N LYS A 51 5.32 -3.41 -1.14
CA LYS A 51 3.86 -3.61 -1.28
C LYS A 51 3.20 -3.82 0.07
N ALA A 52 3.78 -4.68 0.92
CA ALA A 52 3.27 -4.95 2.25
C ALA A 52 3.24 -3.68 3.11
N ALA A 53 4.30 -2.88 3.09
CA ALA A 53 4.37 -1.62 3.84
C ALA A 53 3.31 -0.61 3.36
N GLY A 54 3.15 -0.43 2.04
CA GLY A 54 2.16 0.50 1.49
C GLY A 54 0.71 0.11 1.84
N ILE A 55 0.38 -1.19 1.75
CA ILE A 55 -0.93 -1.70 2.15
C ILE A 55 -1.16 -1.48 3.66
N TYR A 56 -0.17 -1.83 4.48
CA TYR A 56 -0.27 -1.68 5.94
C TYR A 56 -0.51 -0.22 6.34
N GLN A 57 0.18 0.73 5.72
CA GLN A 57 0.01 2.16 5.99
C GLN A 57 -1.41 2.64 5.65
N LEU A 58 -1.94 2.28 4.48
CA LEU A 58 -3.31 2.67 4.11
C LEU A 58 -4.36 2.03 5.02
N GLN A 59 -4.17 0.76 5.40
CA GLN A 59 -5.04 0.07 6.36
C GLN A 59 -5.03 0.76 7.73
N ALA A 60 -3.87 1.21 8.21
CA ALA A 60 -3.77 1.92 9.48
C ALA A 60 -4.54 3.26 9.44
N GLN A 61 -4.42 4.01 8.35
CA GLN A 61 -5.17 5.27 8.18
C GLN A 61 -6.68 5.04 8.08
N LEU A 62 -7.10 4.01 7.33
CA LEU A 62 -8.51 3.62 7.22
C LEU A 62 -9.08 3.24 8.59
N ALA A 63 -8.37 2.42 9.35
CA ALA A 63 -8.80 2.01 10.69
C ALA A 63 -8.90 3.21 11.65
N GLN A 64 -7.97 4.17 11.55
CA GLN A 64 -8.01 5.38 12.36
C GLN A 64 -9.23 6.27 12.00
N PHE A 65 -9.54 6.40 10.71
CA PHE A 65 -10.71 7.13 10.23
C PHE A 65 -12.01 6.47 10.70
N GLN A 66 -12.13 5.14 10.58
CA GLN A 66 -13.29 4.38 11.07
C GLN A 66 -13.51 4.53 12.58
N ARG A 67 -12.44 4.54 13.38
CA ARG A 67 -12.54 4.78 14.83
C ARG A 67 -13.14 6.16 15.13
N ARG A 68 -12.68 7.22 14.47
CA ARG A 68 -13.19 8.59 14.66
C ARG A 68 -14.66 8.71 14.26
N LEU A 69 -15.08 8.08 13.16
CA LEU A 69 -16.49 8.03 12.75
C LEU A 69 -17.37 7.38 13.82
N ASN A 70 -16.92 6.26 14.40
CA ASN A 70 -17.66 5.57 15.45
C ASN A 70 -17.77 6.41 16.72
N GLU A 71 -16.69 7.08 17.14
CA GLU A 71 -16.71 8.00 18.27
C GLU A 71 -17.74 9.13 18.04
N TYR A 72 -17.70 9.78 16.86
CA TYR A 72 -18.66 10.84 16.52
C TYR A 72 -20.11 10.34 16.55
N ASN A 73 -20.40 9.16 16.01
CA ASN A 73 -21.74 8.58 16.03
C ASN A 73 -22.25 8.28 17.45
N ILE A 74 -21.38 7.85 18.36
CA ILE A 74 -21.73 7.61 19.78
C ILE A 74 -22.02 8.93 20.50
N PHE A 75 -21.20 9.97 20.28
CA PHE A 75 -21.43 11.28 20.87
C PHE A 75 -22.70 11.97 20.33
N SER A 76 -23.06 11.71 19.07
CA SER A 76 -24.27 12.24 18.46
C SER A 76 -25.55 11.61 19.02
N SER A 77 -25.51 10.34 19.45
CA SER A 77 -26.69 9.62 19.94
C SER A 77 -26.90 9.69 21.46
N SER A 78 -25.88 10.14 22.21
CA SER A 78 -25.94 10.28 23.67
C SER A 78 -26.35 11.70 24.14
N GLY A 79 -26.65 12.60 23.19
CA GLY A 79 -27.00 14.00 23.44
C GLY A 79 -28.49 14.34 23.33
N ASP A 80 -29.36 13.35 23.08
CA ASP A 80 -30.83 13.48 23.04
C ASP A 80 -31.50 12.88 24.30
#